data_AF-A0A7V2JE30-F1
#
_entry.id   AF-A0A7V2JE30-F1
#
_cell.length_a   1.000
_cell.length_b   1.000
_cell.length_c   1.000
_cell.angle_alpha   90.00
_cell.angle_beta   90.00
_cell.angle_gamma   90.00
#
_symmetry.space_group_name_H-M   'P 1'
#
loop_
_entity.id
_entity.type
_entity.pdbx_description
1 polymer ?
#
loop_
_entity_poly.entity_id
_entity_poly.type
_entity_poly.pdbx_seq_one_letter_code
_entity_poly.pdbx_strand_id
1 'polypeptide(L)'
;MQRADDFEVRKKHLENMTDEELDEYFWELANRIVEPLVELAQTHTSPSIERSVLLRMGFNSLQAKELVKRIHEKGLLGKGAGNVILKLSEKKGLNYIEAGKALIEGKYWDEVEKMFKGVEDE
;
A
#
# COMPACT_ATOMS: atom_id res chain seq x y z
N MET A 1 -28.82 -1.63 -25.54
CA MET A 1 -28.35 -2.29 -26.77
C MET A 1 -28.04 -3.73 -26.41
N GLN A 2 -28.75 -4.70 -26.99
CA GLN A 2 -28.58 -6.13 -26.67
C GLN A 2 -27.32 -6.63 -27.38
N ARG A 3 -26.47 -7.37 -26.67
CA ARG A 3 -25.27 -7.97 -27.26
C ARG A 3 -25.71 -8.97 -28.33
N ALA A 4 -25.13 -8.88 -29.54
CA ALA A 4 -25.34 -9.88 -30.57
C ALA A 4 -24.79 -11.23 -30.10
N ASP A 5 -25.54 -12.31 -30.31
CA ASP A 5 -25.09 -13.66 -29.99
C ASP A 5 -24.10 -14.12 -31.06
N ASP A 6 -22.80 -14.02 -30.74
CA ASP A 6 -21.67 -14.35 -31.61
C ASP A 6 -20.80 -15.48 -31.03
N PHE A 7 -21.34 -16.27 -30.10
CA PHE A 7 -20.61 -17.31 -29.37
C PHE A 7 -19.90 -18.32 -30.29
N GLU A 8 -20.61 -18.84 -31.30
CA GLU A 8 -20.08 -19.80 -32.27
C GLU A 8 -18.91 -19.25 -33.10
N VAL A 9 -18.83 -17.93 -33.27
CA VAL A 9 -17.69 -17.29 -33.95
C VAL A 9 -16.52 -17.11 -32.99
N ARG A 10 -16.80 -16.69 -31.75
CA ARG A 10 -15.77 -16.37 -30.76
C ARG A 10 -15.09 -17.60 -30.18
N LYS A 11 -15.78 -18.73 -30.04
CA LYS A 11 -15.21 -19.97 -29.46
C LYS A 11 -14.23 -20.72 -30.36
N LYS A 12 -14.19 -20.42 -31.67
CA LYS A 12 -13.41 -21.18 -32.67
C LYS A 12 -11.94 -21.41 -32.31
N HIS A 13 -11.31 -20.45 -31.65
CA HIS A 13 -9.91 -20.55 -31.22
C HIS A 13 -9.68 -21.53 -30.07
N LEU A 14 -10.74 -22.03 -29.44
CA LEU A 14 -10.73 -22.97 -28.32
C LEU A 14 -11.18 -24.38 -28.72
N GLU A 15 -11.72 -24.59 -29.92
CA GLU A 15 -12.36 -25.86 -30.33
C GLU A 15 -11.43 -27.08 -30.34
N ASN A 16 -10.11 -26.85 -30.41
CA ASN A 16 -9.11 -27.91 -30.43
C ASN A 16 -8.45 -28.16 -29.07
N MET A 17 -8.83 -27.42 -28.03
CA MET A 17 -8.29 -27.61 -26.67
C MET A 17 -9.00 -28.78 -25.99
N THR A 18 -8.27 -29.60 -25.22
CA THR A 18 -8.90 -30.52 -24.27
C THR A 18 -9.51 -29.76 -23.10
N ASP A 19 -10.32 -30.44 -22.28
CA ASP A 19 -10.91 -29.83 -21.08
C ASP A 19 -9.80 -29.35 -20.12
N GLU A 20 -8.71 -30.12 -19.99
CA GLU A 20 -7.54 -29.74 -19.18
C GLU A 20 -6.82 -28.52 -19.75
N GLU A 21 -6.56 -28.48 -21.07
CA GLU A 21 -5.93 -27.33 -21.72
C GLU A 21 -6.79 -26.07 -21.59
N LEU A 22 -8.12 -26.22 -21.65
CA LEU A 22 -9.06 -25.11 -21.49
C LEU A 22 -9.09 -24.58 -20.05
N ASP A 23 -9.01 -25.46 -19.04
CA ASP A 23 -8.91 -25.07 -17.63
C ASP A 23 -7.58 -24.36 -17.33
N GLU A 24 -6.47 -24.89 -17.83
CA GLU A 24 -5.15 -24.26 -17.71
C GLU A 24 -5.14 -22.88 -18.36
N TYR A 25 -5.69 -22.75 -19.57
CA TYR A 25 -5.77 -21.48 -20.28
C TYR A 25 -6.63 -20.45 -19.55
N PHE A 26 -7.74 -20.89 -18.94
CA PHE A 26 -8.56 -20.02 -18.09
C PHE A 26 -7.75 -19.45 -16.92
N TRP A 27 -7.01 -20.30 -16.20
CA TRP A 27 -6.21 -19.87 -15.06
C TRP A 27 -5.00 -19.02 -15.47
N GLU A 28 -4.37 -19.29 -16.62
CA GLU A 28 -3.32 -18.44 -17.18
C GLU A 28 -3.85 -17.01 -17.41
N LEU A 29 -5.00 -16.89 -18.07
CA LEU A 29 -5.62 -15.59 -18.32
C LEU A 29 -6.04 -14.89 -17.02
N ALA A 30 -6.62 -15.63 -16.07
CA ALA A 30 -7.00 -15.09 -14.77
C ALA A 30 -5.76 -14.56 -14.02
N ASN A 31 -4.65 -15.30 -14.02
CA ASN A 31 -3.40 -14.89 -13.41
C ASN A 31 -2.82 -13.63 -14.06
N ARG A 32 -2.81 -13.57 -15.40
CA ARG A 32 -2.35 -12.39 -16.15
C ARG A 32 -3.18 -11.13 -15.85
N ILE A 33 -4.47 -11.29 -15.57
CA ILE A 33 -5.34 -10.17 -15.17
C ILE A 33 -4.96 -9.65 -13.77
N VAL A 34 -4.67 -10.53 -12.82
CA VAL A 34 -4.40 -10.13 -11.43
C VAL A 34 -2.95 -9.75 -11.16
N GLU A 35 -2.00 -10.21 -11.98
CA GLU A 35 -0.56 -9.96 -11.80
C GLU A 35 -0.22 -8.45 -11.66
N PRO A 36 -0.70 -7.54 -12.53
CA PRO A 36 -0.46 -6.10 -12.35
C PRO A 36 -1.08 -5.52 -11.06
N LEU A 37 -2.16 -6.13 -10.57
CA LEU A 37 -2.80 -5.70 -9.31
C LEU A 37 -1.95 -6.10 -8.09
N VAL A 38 -1.31 -7.27 -8.15
CA VAL A 38 -0.39 -7.74 -7.12
C VAL A 38 0.88 -6.88 -7.11
N GLU A 39 1.43 -6.56 -8.28
CA GLU A 39 2.59 -5.66 -8.40
C GLU A 39 2.30 -4.27 -7.81
N LEU A 40 1.12 -3.72 -8.11
CA LEU A 40 0.67 -2.46 -7.52
C LEU A 40 0.64 -2.53 -5.98
N ALA A 41 0.13 -3.63 -5.42
CA ALA A 41 0.05 -3.83 -3.97
C ALA A 41 1.43 -4.00 -3.31
N GLN A 42 2.44 -4.52 -4.02
CA GLN A 42 3.80 -4.66 -3.52
C GLN A 42 4.57 -3.34 -3.51
N THR A 43 4.32 -2.49 -4.50
CA THR A 43 5.09 -1.27 -4.76
C THR A 43 4.47 -0.01 -4.16
N HIS A 44 3.19 -0.06 -3.79
CA HIS A 44 2.46 1.09 -3.27
C HIS A 44 1.86 0.83 -1.89
N THR A 45 1.65 1.90 -1.14
CA THR A 45 0.89 1.87 0.11
C THR A 45 -0.35 2.75 0.01
N SER A 46 -1.21 2.70 1.03
CA SER A 46 -2.39 3.54 1.16
C SER A 46 -2.60 3.96 2.61
N PRO A 47 -3.39 5.01 2.88
CA PRO A 47 -3.68 5.43 4.24
C PRO A 47 -4.30 4.32 5.12
N SER A 48 -5.07 3.38 4.55
CA SER A 48 -5.60 2.25 5.32
C SER A 48 -4.53 1.23 5.69
N ILE A 49 -3.60 0.93 4.77
CA ILE A 49 -2.45 0.05 5.05
C ILE A 49 -1.60 0.66 6.16
N GLU A 50 -1.24 1.94 6.06
CA GLU A 50 -0.42 2.60 7.09
C GLU A 50 -1.12 2.67 8.45
N ARG A 51 -2.44 2.90 8.48
CA ARG A 51 -3.20 2.79 9.74
C ARG A 51 -3.13 1.39 10.33
N SER A 52 -3.24 0.35 9.51
CA SER A 52 -3.13 -1.04 9.97
C SER A 52 -1.76 -1.36 10.57
N VAL A 53 -0.69 -0.75 10.06
CA VAL A 53 0.67 -0.86 10.61
C VAL A 53 0.71 -0.22 12.00
N LEU A 54 0.21 1.02 12.14
CA LEU A 54 0.18 1.72 13.43
C LEU A 54 -0.69 1.01 14.48
N LEU A 55 -1.81 0.41 14.08
CA LEU A 55 -2.63 -0.41 14.98
C LEU A 55 -1.83 -1.60 15.52
N ARG A 56 -1.05 -2.28 14.67
CA ARG A 56 -0.15 -3.38 15.08
C ARG A 56 1.02 -2.91 15.95
N MET A 57 1.43 -1.65 15.80
CA MET A 57 2.39 -1.00 16.71
C MET A 57 1.76 -0.60 18.05
N GLY A 58 0.44 -0.78 18.28
CA GLY A 58 -0.19 -0.49 19.56
C GLY A 58 -0.77 0.92 19.69
N PHE A 59 -0.86 1.69 18.60
CA PHE A 59 -1.67 2.91 18.57
C PHE A 59 -3.16 2.55 18.46
N ASN A 60 -4.04 3.37 19.05
CA ASN A 60 -5.48 3.20 18.82
C ASN A 60 -5.93 3.82 17.48
N SER A 61 -7.16 3.53 17.06
CA SER A 61 -7.70 3.96 15.77
C SER A 61 -7.71 5.49 15.56
N LEU A 62 -7.92 6.28 16.61
CA LEU A 62 -7.91 7.75 16.52
C LEU A 62 -6.49 8.26 16.33
N GLN A 63 -5.54 7.75 17.12
CA GLN A 63 -4.11 8.08 17.00
C GLN A 63 -3.57 7.69 15.63
N ALA A 64 -3.86 6.46 15.17
CA ALA A 64 -3.42 5.98 13.86
C ALA A 64 -3.98 6.84 12.72
N LYS A 65 -5.26 7.22 12.80
CA LYS A 65 -5.89 8.11 11.81
C LYS A 65 -5.19 9.47 11.74
N GLU A 66 -4.96 10.09 12.89
CA GLU A 66 -4.34 11.42 12.96
C GLU A 66 -2.87 11.40 12.50
N LEU A 67 -2.11 10.40 12.92
CA LEU A 67 -0.72 10.21 12.50
C LEU A 67 -0.62 10.05 10.98
N VAL A 68 -1.37 9.11 10.41
CA VAL A 68 -1.35 8.87 8.96
C VAL A 68 -1.79 10.10 8.18
N LYS A 69 -2.81 10.83 8.66
CA LYS A 69 -3.25 12.09 8.03
C LYS A 69 -2.09 13.08 7.93
N ARG A 70 -1.42 13.37 9.04
CA ARG A 70 -0.30 14.34 9.05
C ARG A 70 0.91 13.89 8.24
N ILE A 71 1.23 12.60 8.28
CA ILE A 71 2.32 12.02 7.48
C ILE A 71 1.99 12.13 5.99
N HIS A 72 0.74 11.89 5.61
CA HIS A 72 0.27 12.03 4.23
C HIS A 72 0.31 13.48 3.75
N GLU A 73 -0.19 14.43 4.55
CA GLU A 73 -0.15 15.87 4.24
C GLU A 73 1.27 16.39 4.02
N LYS A 74 2.28 15.73 4.60
CA LYS A 74 3.69 16.07 4.44
C LYS A 74 4.39 15.35 3.28
N GLY A 75 3.66 14.53 2.51
CA GLY A 75 4.20 13.77 1.38
C GLY A 75 5.06 12.57 1.79
N LEU A 76 4.95 12.11 3.04
CA LEU A 76 5.81 11.07 3.61
C LEU A 76 5.17 9.69 3.66
N LEU A 77 3.98 9.52 3.08
CA LEU A 77 3.25 8.24 3.12
C LEU A 77 4.07 7.10 2.50
N GLY A 78 4.75 7.36 1.38
CA GLY A 78 5.62 6.37 0.71
C GLY A 78 6.87 5.98 1.50
N LYS A 79 7.20 6.70 2.59
CA LYS A 79 8.29 6.32 3.50
C LYS A 79 7.82 5.37 4.63
N GLY A 80 6.51 5.13 4.73
CA GLY A 80 5.87 4.30 5.75
C GLY A 80 5.65 5.04 7.07
N ALA A 81 4.41 5.10 7.55
CA ALA A 81 4.05 5.81 8.77
C ALA A 81 4.69 5.20 10.02
N GLY A 82 4.76 3.87 10.09
CA GLY A 82 5.46 3.17 11.16
C GLY A 82 6.97 3.46 11.17
N ASN A 83 7.58 3.50 9.99
CA ASN A 83 9.00 3.81 9.82
C ASN A 83 9.32 5.26 10.21
N VAL A 84 8.45 6.21 9.85
CA VAL A 84 8.58 7.62 10.29
C VAL A 84 8.64 7.74 11.82
N ILE A 85 7.75 7.04 12.52
CA ILE A 85 7.70 7.04 14.00
C ILE A 85 8.94 6.36 14.57
N LEU A 86 9.35 5.21 14.02
CA LEU A 86 10.51 4.46 14.49
C LEU A 86 11.81 5.26 14.33
N LYS A 87 12.01 5.91 13.19
CA LYS A 87 13.20 6.74 12.95
C LYS A 87 13.25 7.96 13.86
N LEU A 88 12.09 8.57 14.12
CA LEU A 88 12.01 9.64 15.10
C LEU A 88 12.36 9.15 16.51
N SER A 89 11.83 7.99 16.92
CA SER A 89 12.08 7.44 18.24
C SER A 89 13.55 7.11 18.45
N GLU A 90 14.21 6.51 17.46
CA GLU A 90 15.66 6.27 17.44
C GLU A 90 16.45 7.58 17.57
N LYS A 91 16.14 8.59 16.75
CA LYS A 91 16.86 9.86 16.73
C LYS A 91 16.72 10.66 18.02
N LYS A 92 15.57 10.55 18.70
CA LYS A 92 15.29 11.28 19.95
C LYS A 92 15.56 10.46 21.21
N GLY A 93 15.89 9.18 21.08
CA GLY A 93 16.03 8.26 22.21
C GLY A 93 14.72 8.09 23.00
N LEU A 94 13.57 8.17 22.31
CA LEU A 94 12.24 8.05 22.91
C LEU A 94 11.69 6.65 22.73
N ASN A 95 10.72 6.26 23.56
CA ASN A 95 9.87 5.13 23.22
C ASN A 95 9.05 5.46 21.96
N TYR A 96 8.83 4.50 21.07
CA TYR A 96 8.11 4.75 19.81
C TYR A 96 6.65 5.21 20.02
N ILE A 97 5.98 4.80 21.10
CA ILE A 97 4.65 5.30 21.48
C ILE A 97 4.72 6.78 21.86
N GLU A 98 5.76 7.19 22.59
CA GLU A 98 5.98 8.59 22.98
C GLU A 98 6.31 9.44 21.75
N ALA A 99 7.12 8.93 20.83
CA ALA A 99 7.39 9.60 19.56
C ALA A 99 6.10 9.82 18.74
N GLY A 100 5.23 8.80 18.65
CA GLY A 100 3.92 8.94 17.99
C GLY A 100 3.00 9.96 18.69
N LYS A 101 2.95 9.96 20.03
CA LYS A 101 2.19 10.98 20.78
C LYS A 101 2.73 12.39 20.52
N ALA A 102 4.04 12.57 20.52
CA ALA A 102 4.67 13.86 20.25
C ALA A 102 4.32 14.38 18.84
N LEU A 103 4.27 13.51 17.84
CA LEU A 103 3.83 13.88 16.48
C LEU A 103 2.37 14.35 16.43
N ILE A 104 1.47 13.69 17.17
CA ILE A 104 0.07 14.10 17.32
C ILE A 104 -0.03 15.48 18.00
N GLU A 105 0.82 15.75 18.98
CA GLU A 105 0.94 17.06 19.63
C GLU A 105 1.58 18.14 18.74
N GLY A 106 2.01 17.79 17.52
CA GLY A 106 2.61 18.73 16.57
C GLY A 106 4.12 18.95 16.77
N LYS A 107 4.78 18.11 17.59
CA LYS A 107 6.21 18.21 17.86
C LYS A 107 7.02 17.41 16.82
N TYR A 108 8.28 17.80 16.66
CA TYR A 108 9.30 17.08 15.90
C TYR A 108 9.07 16.91 14.39
N TRP A 109 8.08 17.59 13.81
CA TRP A 109 7.81 17.51 12.38
C TRP A 109 8.94 18.07 11.53
N ASP A 110 9.62 19.12 11.99
CA ASP A 110 10.78 19.69 11.28
C ASP A 110 11.92 18.67 11.18
N GLU A 111 12.18 17.91 12.25
CA GLU A 111 13.16 16.84 12.23
C GLU A 111 12.73 15.67 11.36
N VAL A 112 11.45 15.29 11.38
CA VAL A 112 10.91 14.26 10.48
C VAL A 112 11.10 14.67 9.02
N GLU A 113 10.75 15.90 8.66
CA GLU A 113 10.94 16.38 7.29
C GLU A 113 12.42 16.38 6.90
N LYS A 114 13.32 16.83 7.78
CA LYS A 114 14.77 16.78 7.52
C LYS A 114 15.30 15.35 7.35
N MET A 115 14.75 14.37 8.06
CA MET A 115 15.18 12.97 7.95
C MET A 115 14.77 12.32 6.62
N PHE A 116 13.64 12.72 6.05
CA PHE A 116 13.02 12.02 4.92
C PHE A 116 12.95 12.80 3.61
N LYS A 117 13.10 14.14 3.66
CA LYS A 117 13.16 15.02 2.49
C LYS A 117 14.59 15.48 2.15
N GLY A 118 15.59 14.99 2.89
CA GLY A 118 16.99 15.40 2.76
C GLY A 118 17.91 14.23 2.43
N VAL A 119 17.71 13.61 1.26
CA VAL A 119 18.72 13.12 0.29
C VAL A 119 17.96 13.10 -1.04
N GLU A 120 18.28 14.03 -1.94
CA GLU A 120 18.00 13.81 -3.37
C GLU A 120 18.85 12.61 -3.76
N ASP A 121 18.21 11.49 -4.08
CA ASP A 121 18.89 10.36 -4.70
C ASP A 121 19.33 10.84 -6.10
N GLU A 122 20.60 11.26 -6.21
CA GLU A 122 21.32 11.45 -7.49
C GLU A 122 21.44 10.11 -8.24
#